data_AF-A0A956XVJ3-F1
#
_entry.id   AF-A0A956XVJ3-F1
#
_cell.length_a   1.000
_cell.length_b   1.000
_cell.length_c   1.000
_cell.angle_alpha   90.00
_cell.angle_beta   90.00
_cell.angle_gamma   90.00
#
_symmetry.space_group_name_H-M   'P 1'
#
loop_
_entity.id
_entity.type
_entity.pdbx_description
1 polymer ?
#
loop_
_entity_poly.entity_id
_entity_poly.type
_entity_poly.pdbx_seq_one_letter_code
_entity_poly.pdbx_strand_id
1 'polypeptide(L)'
;MTYPSSPANRPPTFTIHFPDGRFAPAVQVKQDDDPQMIIDLFNLLVPCPALFISGGAGSMTPEDITATRDIIADGIAEFAEQHKLAVVDGGTDSGVMQMLGQVRRERRYRFPLIGVAPIGRVSYPGHESPDHDAILHEGHSHFVLVEGNDWGDESQMLVDMVRKLSRSKPSLGILINGGNIAEKDVYIATTQGENSIPMIVLEGSGRKADEIATALSTGETESKIIKAIISGGRITVASIKAGATALRERLMLHFDEDAELADSTNNLAIPDAEDAATISPLSASDTSSQSLNSGS
;
A
#
# COMPACT_ATOMS: atom_id res chain seq x y z
N MET A 1 20.35 -3.60 -32.64
CA MET A 1 21.07 -4.25 -31.54
C MET A 1 21.10 -3.28 -30.38
N THR A 2 20.13 -3.42 -29.48
CA THR A 2 20.07 -2.68 -28.22
C THR A 2 20.93 -3.42 -27.21
N TYR A 3 21.92 -2.73 -26.65
CA TYR A 3 22.72 -3.27 -25.55
C TYR A 3 21.79 -3.49 -24.34
N PRO A 4 21.80 -4.67 -23.68
CA PRO A 4 21.13 -4.81 -22.40
C PRO A 4 21.83 -3.92 -21.38
N SER A 5 21.05 -3.11 -20.68
CA SER A 5 21.48 -2.36 -19.50
C SER A 5 22.20 -3.30 -18.51
N SER A 6 23.38 -2.88 -18.08
CA SER A 6 24.28 -3.63 -17.19
C SER A 6 23.58 -4.10 -15.90
N PRO A 7 23.85 -5.32 -15.38
CA PRO A 7 23.25 -5.87 -14.16
C PRO A 7 23.80 -5.27 -12.84
N ALA A 8 24.41 -4.09 -12.89
CA ALA A 8 25.30 -3.58 -11.84
C ALA A 8 24.63 -2.72 -10.74
N ASN A 9 23.30 -2.61 -10.70
CA ASN A 9 22.62 -1.72 -9.75
C ASN A 9 21.35 -2.30 -9.12
N ARG A 10 21.23 -3.64 -9.06
CA ARG A 10 20.10 -4.30 -8.40
C ARG A 10 20.42 -4.45 -6.90
N PRO A 11 19.52 -4.08 -6.00
CA PRO A 11 19.74 -4.25 -4.56
C PRO A 11 19.95 -5.72 -4.21
N PRO A 12 20.70 -6.02 -3.14
CA PRO A 12 20.90 -7.39 -2.67
C PRO A 12 19.57 -8.08 -2.35
N THR A 13 19.30 -9.20 -3.03
CA THR A 13 18.16 -10.08 -2.75
C THR A 13 18.62 -11.36 -2.10
N PHE A 14 17.89 -11.86 -1.13
CA PHE A 14 18.20 -13.09 -0.44
C PHE A 14 16.91 -13.74 0.10
N THR A 15 17.06 -14.92 0.70
CA THR A 15 15.96 -15.66 1.31
C THR A 15 16.23 -15.79 2.80
N ILE A 16 15.29 -15.34 3.63
CA ILE A 16 15.32 -15.56 5.07
C ILE A 16 14.75 -16.94 5.33
N HIS A 17 15.51 -17.81 6.02
CA HIS A 17 15.06 -19.15 6.41
C HIS A 17 14.73 -19.15 7.90
N PHE A 18 13.45 -19.30 8.24
CA PHE A 18 12.98 -19.29 9.62
C PHE A 18 13.13 -20.65 10.31
N PRO A 19 13.22 -20.70 11.65
CA PRO A 19 13.43 -21.95 12.40
C PRO A 19 12.34 -23.00 12.20
N ASP A 20 11.13 -22.58 11.82
CA ASP A 20 9.99 -23.45 11.54
C ASP A 20 10.02 -24.09 10.13
N GLY A 21 11.11 -23.88 9.38
CA GLY A 21 11.32 -24.40 8.03
C GLY A 21 10.67 -23.56 6.93
N ARG A 22 9.99 -22.46 7.27
CA ARG A 22 9.46 -21.50 6.29
C ARG A 22 10.56 -20.57 5.81
N PHE A 23 10.27 -19.88 4.72
CA PHE A 23 11.16 -18.89 4.17
C PHE A 23 10.40 -17.72 3.57
N ALA A 24 11.05 -16.55 3.52
CA ALA A 24 10.54 -15.37 2.86
C ALA A 24 11.64 -14.73 1.99
N PRO A 25 11.36 -14.37 0.73
CA PRO A 25 12.25 -13.51 -0.04
C PRO A 25 12.40 -12.14 0.64
N ALA A 26 13.62 -11.61 0.60
CA ALA A 26 13.97 -10.33 1.16
C ALA A 26 14.85 -9.53 0.18
N VAL A 27 14.79 -8.21 0.30
CA VAL A 27 15.65 -7.29 -0.41
C VAL A 27 16.16 -6.22 0.55
N GLN A 28 17.45 -5.88 0.46
CA GLN A 28 18.02 -4.74 1.17
C GLN A 28 18.10 -3.53 0.24
N VAL A 29 17.53 -2.40 0.63
CA VAL A 29 17.39 -1.20 -0.21
C VAL A 29 17.79 0.07 0.54
N LYS A 30 18.12 1.13 -0.18
CA LYS A 30 18.26 2.47 0.38
C LYS A 30 16.91 3.10 0.65
N GLN A 31 16.88 4.14 1.48
CA GLN A 31 15.65 4.90 1.79
C GLN A 31 15.01 5.52 0.53
N ASP A 32 15.83 5.87 -0.47
CA ASP A 32 15.44 6.57 -1.69
C ASP A 32 15.38 5.68 -2.95
N ASP A 33 15.55 4.36 -2.80
CA ASP A 33 15.39 3.42 -3.91
C ASP A 33 13.93 3.39 -4.42
N ASP A 34 13.73 3.18 -5.73
CA ASP A 34 12.37 3.16 -6.32
C ASP A 34 11.59 1.90 -5.87
N PRO A 35 10.42 2.06 -5.21
CA PRO A 35 9.55 0.95 -4.85
C PRO A 35 9.13 0.06 -6.03
N GLN A 36 9.11 0.59 -7.26
CA GLN A 36 8.80 -0.23 -8.45
C GLN A 36 9.80 -1.37 -8.62
N MET A 37 11.07 -1.11 -8.38
CA MET A 37 12.12 -2.12 -8.52
C MET A 37 11.90 -3.27 -7.53
N ILE A 38 11.41 -2.97 -6.32
CA ILE A 38 11.10 -3.95 -5.27
C ILE A 38 9.89 -4.79 -5.68
N ILE A 39 8.85 -4.16 -6.21
CA ILE A 39 7.65 -4.83 -6.74
C ILE A 39 8.04 -5.82 -7.86
N ASP A 40 8.88 -5.39 -8.81
CA ASP A 40 9.35 -6.22 -9.91
C ASP A 40 10.23 -7.37 -9.42
N LEU A 41 11.05 -7.12 -8.39
CA LEU A 41 11.91 -8.10 -7.74
C LEU A 41 11.13 -9.24 -7.08
N PHE A 42 10.05 -8.90 -6.39
CA PHE A 42 9.17 -9.87 -5.74
C PHE A 42 8.10 -10.45 -6.68
N ASN A 43 8.02 -9.97 -7.93
CA ASN A 43 6.95 -10.31 -8.87
C ASN A 43 5.55 -10.07 -8.27
N LEU A 44 5.38 -8.96 -7.55
CA LEU A 44 4.10 -8.58 -6.97
C LEU A 44 3.13 -8.09 -8.06
N LEU A 45 1.85 -8.42 -7.90
CA LEU A 45 0.81 -8.02 -8.84
C LEU A 45 0.50 -6.52 -8.69
N VAL A 46 0.49 -5.80 -9.81
CA VAL A 46 0.13 -4.38 -9.86
C VAL A 46 -0.72 -4.05 -11.09
N PRO A 47 -1.71 -3.13 -10.99
CA PRO A 47 -2.19 -2.55 -9.74
C PRO A 47 -3.05 -3.56 -8.93
N CYS A 48 -2.98 -3.51 -7.60
CA CYS A 48 -3.84 -4.27 -6.70
C CYS A 48 -4.35 -3.41 -5.54
N PRO A 49 -5.52 -3.69 -4.95
CA PRO A 49 -5.94 -3.02 -3.72
C PRO A 49 -4.85 -3.16 -2.64
N ALA A 50 -4.50 -2.07 -1.98
CA ALA A 50 -3.40 -2.07 -1.02
C ALA A 50 -3.81 -1.51 0.34
N LEU A 51 -3.27 -2.10 1.40
CA LEU A 51 -3.48 -1.68 2.77
C LEU A 51 -2.12 -1.50 3.42
N PHE A 52 -1.94 -0.42 4.18
CA PHE A 52 -0.89 -0.42 5.20
C PHE A 52 -1.45 -0.38 6.60
N ILE A 53 -0.70 -0.99 7.50
CA ILE A 53 -1.02 -1.02 8.91
C ILE A 53 0.15 -0.43 9.65
N SER A 54 -0.11 0.68 10.33
CA SER A 54 0.84 1.30 11.22
C SER A 54 0.32 1.20 12.65
N GLY A 55 1.19 0.80 13.57
CA GLY A 55 0.78 0.53 14.92
C GLY A 55 1.83 -0.16 15.78
N GLY A 56 1.45 -0.42 17.03
CA GLY A 56 2.22 -1.24 17.95
C GLY A 56 1.30 -1.85 18.99
N ALA A 57 1.82 -2.67 19.91
CA ALA A 57 1.05 -3.18 21.05
C ALA A 57 1.52 -2.62 22.40
N GLY A 58 2.29 -1.54 22.37
CA GLY A 58 2.74 -0.88 23.60
C GLY A 58 1.54 -0.39 24.42
N SER A 59 1.53 -0.73 25.71
CA SER A 59 0.58 -0.20 26.70
C SER A 59 -0.91 -0.55 26.47
N MET A 60 -1.21 -1.63 25.72
CA MET A 60 -2.58 -2.15 25.63
C MET A 60 -2.96 -2.96 26.88
N THR A 61 -4.22 -2.88 27.32
CA THR A 61 -4.77 -3.78 28.34
C THR A 61 -4.99 -5.18 27.77
N PRO A 62 -5.08 -6.25 28.60
CA PRO A 62 -5.40 -7.60 28.11
C PRO A 62 -6.72 -7.67 27.33
N GLU A 63 -7.71 -6.90 27.74
CA GLU A 63 -8.99 -6.77 27.05
C GLU A 63 -8.81 -6.12 25.67
N ASP A 64 -8.05 -5.03 25.59
CA ASP A 64 -7.77 -4.34 24.32
C ASP A 64 -6.93 -5.21 23.39
N ILE A 65 -6.00 -6.02 23.92
CA ILE A 65 -5.23 -7.00 23.13
C ILE A 65 -6.17 -8.04 22.51
N THR A 66 -7.14 -8.55 23.27
CA THR A 66 -8.09 -9.55 22.79
C THR A 66 -8.99 -8.94 21.71
N ALA A 67 -9.56 -7.77 21.97
CA ALA A 67 -10.39 -7.08 20.98
C ALA A 67 -9.58 -6.70 19.73
N THR A 68 -8.32 -6.29 19.88
CA THR A 68 -7.42 -6.00 18.76
C THR A 68 -7.18 -7.27 17.95
N ARG A 69 -6.95 -8.42 18.59
CA ARG A 69 -6.75 -9.69 17.91
C ARG A 69 -7.96 -10.06 17.05
N ASP A 70 -9.18 -9.89 17.55
CA ASP A 70 -10.40 -10.16 16.78
C ASP A 70 -10.53 -9.20 15.59
N ILE A 71 -10.22 -7.91 15.78
CA ILE A 71 -10.15 -6.92 14.71
C ILE A 71 -9.12 -7.32 13.64
N ILE A 72 -7.92 -7.72 14.04
CA ILE A 72 -6.88 -8.16 13.10
C ILE A 72 -7.34 -9.41 12.36
N ALA A 73 -7.90 -10.39 13.07
CA ALA A 73 -8.20 -11.69 12.50
C ALA A 73 -9.40 -11.67 11.55
N ASP A 74 -10.53 -11.18 12.03
CA ASP A 74 -11.81 -11.23 11.34
C ASP A 74 -12.12 -9.92 10.60
N GLY A 75 -11.47 -8.82 10.99
CA GLY A 75 -11.64 -7.52 10.36
C GLY A 75 -10.69 -7.35 9.17
N ILE A 76 -9.39 -7.52 9.41
CA ILE A 76 -8.34 -7.14 8.46
C ILE A 76 -7.85 -8.34 7.64
N ALA A 77 -7.40 -9.41 8.29
CA ALA A 77 -6.75 -10.53 7.60
C ALA A 77 -7.73 -11.28 6.69
N GLU A 78 -8.94 -11.56 7.18
CA GLU A 78 -9.99 -12.18 6.38
C GLU A 78 -10.38 -11.31 5.18
N PHE A 79 -10.54 -10.00 5.39
CA PHE A 79 -10.84 -9.05 4.32
C PHE A 79 -9.73 -9.00 3.26
N ALA A 80 -8.47 -8.91 3.70
CA ALA A 80 -7.31 -8.90 2.81
C ALA A 80 -7.25 -10.14 1.91
N GLU A 81 -7.57 -11.32 2.46
CA GLU A 81 -7.67 -12.55 1.67
C GLU A 81 -8.83 -12.50 0.66
N GLN A 82 -10.04 -12.16 1.12
CA GLN A 82 -11.25 -12.16 0.29
C GLN A 82 -11.15 -11.18 -0.89
N HIS A 83 -10.55 -10.02 -0.65
CA HIS A 83 -10.44 -8.94 -1.63
C HIS A 83 -9.07 -8.88 -2.32
N LYS A 84 -8.18 -9.86 -2.05
CA LYS A 84 -6.86 -10.01 -2.67
C LYS A 84 -5.98 -8.75 -2.52
N LEU A 85 -5.96 -8.18 -1.31
CA LEU A 85 -5.15 -7.00 -1.01
C LEU A 85 -3.67 -7.36 -0.94
N ALA A 86 -2.79 -6.41 -1.26
CA ALA A 86 -1.44 -6.41 -0.72
C ALA A 86 -1.44 -5.63 0.60
N VAL A 87 -0.87 -6.22 1.66
CA VAL A 87 -0.76 -5.59 2.98
C VAL A 87 0.70 -5.29 3.29
N VAL A 88 0.98 -4.06 3.70
CA VAL A 88 2.32 -3.57 4.06
C VAL A 88 2.34 -3.13 5.52
N ASP A 89 3.29 -3.62 6.31
CA ASP A 89 3.47 -3.22 7.72
C ASP A 89 4.97 -3.24 8.12
N GLY A 90 5.27 -3.14 9.41
CA GLY A 90 6.64 -3.14 9.94
C GLY A 90 7.36 -4.49 9.97
N GLY A 91 6.69 -5.62 9.71
CA GLY A 91 7.33 -6.94 9.62
C GLY A 91 7.78 -7.59 10.93
N THR A 92 7.56 -6.97 12.09
CA THR A 92 8.16 -7.41 13.37
C THR A 92 7.32 -8.43 14.13
N ASP A 93 7.98 -9.27 14.93
CA ASP A 93 7.37 -10.20 15.89
C ASP A 93 6.95 -9.47 17.17
N SER A 94 6.18 -8.40 16.99
CA SER A 94 5.61 -7.65 18.10
C SER A 94 4.28 -7.03 17.71
N GLY A 95 3.35 -7.06 18.66
CA GLY A 95 2.06 -6.39 18.57
C GLY A 95 1.24 -6.70 17.33
N VAL A 96 0.78 -5.67 16.63
CA VAL A 96 -0.14 -5.80 15.49
C VAL A 96 0.46 -6.63 14.35
N MET A 97 1.75 -6.44 14.06
CA MET A 97 2.47 -7.16 13.00
C MET A 97 2.55 -8.66 13.31
N GLN A 98 2.85 -9.01 14.57
CA GLN A 98 2.83 -10.40 15.05
C GLN A 98 1.42 -11.01 14.92
N MET A 99 0.38 -10.31 15.41
CA MET A 99 -0.99 -10.80 15.35
C MET A 99 -1.42 -11.09 13.91
N LEU A 100 -1.11 -10.18 12.98
CA LEU A 100 -1.51 -10.32 11.58
C LEU A 100 -0.75 -11.45 10.89
N GLY A 101 0.56 -11.53 11.09
CA GLY A 101 1.36 -12.62 10.56
C GLY A 101 0.92 -13.98 11.14
N GLN A 102 0.56 -14.04 12.42
CA GLN A 102 0.06 -15.26 13.06
C GLN A 102 -1.25 -15.72 12.42
N VAL A 103 -2.24 -14.82 12.30
CA VAL A 103 -3.53 -15.14 11.67
C VAL A 103 -3.34 -15.61 10.23
N ARG A 104 -2.53 -14.90 9.45
CA ARG A 104 -2.23 -15.26 8.05
C ARG A 104 -1.71 -16.70 7.96
N ARG A 105 -0.83 -17.10 8.87
CA ARG A 105 -0.31 -18.47 8.95
C ARG A 105 -1.37 -19.49 9.36
N GLU A 106 -2.08 -19.23 10.45
CA GLU A 106 -3.07 -20.16 11.02
C GLU A 106 -4.20 -20.44 10.03
N ARG A 107 -4.65 -19.41 9.32
CA ARG A 107 -5.74 -19.50 8.33
C ARG A 107 -5.25 -19.85 6.91
N ARG A 108 -3.93 -19.98 6.71
CA ARG A 108 -3.30 -20.28 5.40
C ARG A 108 -3.67 -19.28 4.30
N TYR A 109 -3.86 -18.03 4.69
CA TYR A 109 -4.10 -16.94 3.75
C TYR A 109 -2.88 -16.67 2.88
N ARG A 110 -3.11 -16.18 1.67
CA ARG A 110 -2.09 -16.04 0.62
C ARG A 110 -1.87 -14.61 0.18
N PHE A 111 -2.70 -13.66 0.61
CA PHE A 111 -2.44 -12.24 0.34
C PHE A 111 -0.98 -11.86 0.65
N PRO A 112 -0.33 -11.01 -0.18
CA PRO A 112 1.00 -10.51 0.12
C PRO A 112 0.98 -9.74 1.44
N LEU A 113 1.74 -10.22 2.42
CA LEU A 113 2.05 -9.50 3.66
C LEU A 113 3.53 -9.12 3.63
N ILE A 114 3.81 -7.84 3.45
CA ILE A 114 5.15 -7.31 3.16
C ILE A 114 5.61 -6.52 4.38
N GLY A 115 6.66 -7.02 5.05
CA GLY A 115 7.28 -6.32 6.16
C GLY A 115 8.34 -5.34 5.66
N VAL A 116 8.23 -4.07 6.04
CA VAL A 116 9.17 -3.00 5.71
C VAL A 116 9.80 -2.51 7.01
N ALA A 117 11.12 -2.69 7.16
CA ALA A 117 11.80 -2.41 8.43
C ALA A 117 13.22 -1.85 8.20
N PRO A 118 13.77 -1.04 9.12
CA PRO A 118 15.15 -0.58 9.03
C PRO A 118 16.09 -1.70 9.47
N ILE A 119 17.05 -2.05 8.62
CA ILE A 119 17.92 -3.23 8.81
C ILE A 119 18.75 -3.15 10.10
N GLY A 120 19.04 -1.94 10.60
CA GLY A 120 19.77 -1.72 11.84
C GLY A 120 18.96 -1.97 13.11
N ARG A 121 17.62 -2.07 13.05
CA ARG A 121 16.76 -2.29 14.23
C ARG A 121 16.17 -3.70 14.33
N VAL A 122 16.32 -4.51 13.29
CA VAL A 122 15.75 -5.86 13.23
C VAL A 122 16.81 -6.95 13.24
N SER A 123 16.48 -8.08 13.85
CA SER A 123 17.22 -9.34 13.73
C SER A 123 16.37 -10.42 13.05
N TYR A 124 17.05 -11.37 12.41
CA TYR A 124 16.46 -12.55 11.78
C TYR A 124 17.54 -13.63 11.60
N PRO A 125 17.17 -14.89 11.32
CA PRO A 125 18.18 -15.95 11.13
C PRO A 125 19.21 -15.59 10.06
N GLY A 126 20.47 -15.46 10.47
CA GLY A 126 21.59 -15.07 9.61
C GLY A 126 21.96 -13.58 9.68
N HIS A 127 21.23 -12.75 10.43
CA HIS A 127 21.51 -11.34 10.65
C HIS A 127 21.16 -10.92 12.08
N GLU A 128 22.18 -10.50 12.82
CA GLU A 128 22.05 -9.95 14.16
C GLU A 128 22.58 -8.51 14.13
N SER A 129 21.70 -7.53 14.34
CA SER A 129 22.13 -6.16 14.57
C SER A 129 22.45 -5.96 16.06
N PRO A 130 23.59 -5.34 16.44
CA PRO A 130 23.92 -5.09 17.84
C PRO A 130 22.85 -4.29 18.60
N ASP A 131 22.18 -3.39 17.89
CA ASP A 131 21.18 -2.47 18.42
C ASP A 131 19.74 -2.91 18.09
N HIS A 132 19.53 -4.18 17.71
CA HIS A 132 18.17 -4.68 17.44
C HIS A 132 17.31 -4.65 18.69
N ASP A 133 16.06 -4.23 18.53
CA ASP A 133 15.01 -4.31 19.56
C ASP A 133 13.74 -5.01 19.05
N ALA A 134 13.78 -5.52 17.81
CA ALA A 134 12.74 -6.37 17.24
C ALA A 134 13.32 -7.52 16.41
N ILE A 135 12.58 -8.62 16.33
CA ILE A 135 12.86 -9.76 15.45
C ILE A 135 11.83 -9.71 14.31
N LEU A 136 12.19 -10.15 13.10
CA LEU A 136 11.24 -10.29 11.99
C LEU A 136 10.28 -11.47 12.22
N HIS A 137 9.00 -11.28 11.94
CA HIS A 137 7.98 -12.30 12.15
C HIS A 137 7.83 -13.24 10.95
N GLU A 138 7.90 -14.55 11.20
CA GLU A 138 7.90 -15.60 10.16
C GLU A 138 6.57 -15.77 9.41
N GLY A 139 5.52 -15.03 9.79
CA GLY A 139 4.23 -15.01 9.10
C GLY A 139 4.17 -14.11 7.87
N HIS A 140 5.16 -13.22 7.70
CA HIS A 140 5.27 -12.33 6.56
C HIS A 140 5.76 -13.07 5.33
N SER A 141 5.28 -12.63 4.17
CA SER A 141 5.58 -13.27 2.88
C SER A 141 6.82 -12.70 2.19
N HIS A 142 7.14 -11.43 2.44
CA HIS A 142 8.25 -10.71 1.83
C HIS A 142 8.81 -9.70 2.84
N PHE A 143 10.10 -9.38 2.72
CA PHE A 143 10.74 -8.34 3.54
C PHE A 143 11.50 -7.31 2.71
N VAL A 144 11.22 -6.04 2.96
CA VAL A 144 11.99 -4.90 2.46
C VAL A 144 12.79 -4.34 3.63
N LEU A 145 14.11 -4.49 3.58
CA LEU A 145 15.02 -4.07 4.63
C LEU A 145 15.71 -2.79 4.21
N VAL A 146 15.25 -1.68 4.77
CA VAL A 146 15.72 -0.35 4.41
C VAL A 146 17.00 -0.04 5.17
N GLU A 147 17.99 0.54 4.49
CA GLU A 147 19.18 1.07 5.13
C GLU A 147 18.80 2.16 6.13
N GLY A 148 19.11 1.93 7.40
CA GLY A 148 18.70 2.78 8.50
C GLY A 148 19.05 2.15 9.84
N ASN A 149 19.29 3.00 10.83
CA ASN A 149 19.62 2.59 12.19
C ASN A 149 18.57 3.02 13.20
N ASP A 150 17.56 3.77 12.77
CA ASP A 150 16.50 4.28 13.62
C ASP A 150 15.14 3.83 13.09
N TRP A 151 14.22 3.56 14.02
CA TRP A 151 12.83 3.33 13.63
C TRP A 151 12.24 4.58 12.97
N GLY A 152 11.59 4.36 11.83
CA GLY A 152 11.03 5.40 10.98
C GLY A 152 11.93 5.79 9.81
N ASP A 153 13.17 5.30 9.72
CA ASP A 153 13.99 5.42 8.50
C ASP A 153 13.29 4.76 7.28
N GLU A 154 12.48 3.75 7.56
CA GLU A 154 11.70 2.97 6.60
C GLU A 154 10.34 3.56 6.25
N SER A 155 9.83 4.53 7.02
CA SER A 155 8.44 5.01 6.93
C SER A 155 8.06 5.49 5.51
N GLN A 156 8.99 6.16 4.82
CA GLN A 156 8.74 6.65 3.46
C GLN A 156 8.58 5.48 2.48
N MET A 157 9.49 4.50 2.53
CA MET A 157 9.43 3.29 1.71
C MET A 157 8.16 2.49 1.98
N LEU A 158 7.74 2.37 3.25
CA LEU A 158 6.50 1.68 3.63
C LEU A 158 5.29 2.29 2.92
N VAL A 159 5.14 3.61 2.99
CA VAL A 159 4.00 4.32 2.36
C VAL A 159 4.11 4.28 0.82
N ASP A 160 5.31 4.44 0.27
CA ASP A 160 5.49 4.47 -1.19
C ASP A 160 5.28 3.09 -1.83
N MET A 161 5.61 2.00 -1.14
CA MET A 161 5.23 0.64 -1.54
C MET A 161 3.71 0.54 -1.74
N VAL A 162 2.91 1.08 -0.82
CA VAL A 162 1.43 1.04 -0.90
C VAL A 162 0.95 1.84 -2.11
N ARG A 163 1.45 3.07 -2.29
CA ARG A 163 1.12 3.92 -3.44
C ARG A 163 1.44 3.22 -4.77
N LYS A 164 2.58 2.53 -4.82
CA LYS A 164 3.06 1.87 -6.04
C LYS A 164 2.33 0.54 -6.33
N LEU A 165 1.91 -0.17 -5.28
CA LEU A 165 1.07 -1.36 -5.38
C LEU A 165 -0.34 -1.00 -5.87
N SER A 166 -0.92 0.06 -5.30
CA SER A 166 -2.29 0.46 -5.59
C SER A 166 -2.44 1.14 -6.94
N ARG A 167 -1.62 2.15 -7.25
CA ARG A 167 -1.74 3.01 -8.44
C ARG A 167 -3.18 3.52 -8.62
N SER A 168 -3.95 2.90 -9.52
CA SER A 168 -5.34 3.24 -9.83
C SER A 168 -6.36 2.38 -9.08
N LYS A 169 -5.91 1.50 -8.18
CA LYS A 169 -6.76 0.71 -7.27
C LYS A 169 -6.83 1.38 -5.89
N PRO A 170 -7.87 1.12 -5.11
CA PRO A 170 -8.01 1.67 -3.76
C PRO A 170 -6.80 1.35 -2.89
N SER A 171 -6.36 2.35 -2.12
CA SER A 171 -5.43 2.18 -1.01
C SER A 171 -5.99 2.76 0.27
N LEU A 172 -5.66 2.15 1.40
CA LEU A 172 -6.07 2.59 2.72
C LEU A 172 -4.94 2.38 3.73
N GLY A 173 -4.85 3.23 4.75
CA GLY A 173 -4.05 2.97 5.94
C GLY A 173 -4.93 2.72 7.17
N ILE A 174 -4.48 1.85 8.07
CA ILE A 174 -5.12 1.66 9.38
C ILE A 174 -4.10 1.97 10.46
N LEU A 175 -4.45 2.89 11.36
CA LEU A 175 -3.70 3.19 12.57
C LEU A 175 -4.30 2.43 13.75
N ILE A 176 -3.50 1.58 14.38
CA ILE A 176 -3.87 0.82 15.59
C ILE A 176 -2.84 1.12 16.67
N ASN A 177 -3.29 1.72 17.78
CA ASN A 177 -2.42 2.18 18.86
C ASN A 177 -1.34 3.12 18.32
N GLY A 178 -0.06 2.76 18.47
CA GLY A 178 1.06 3.45 17.85
C GLY A 178 1.73 4.50 18.75
N GLY A 179 2.98 4.78 18.40
CA GLY A 179 3.78 5.86 18.98
C GLY A 179 4.18 6.89 17.92
N ASN A 180 5.31 7.55 18.13
CA ASN A 180 5.80 8.61 17.23
C ASN A 180 6.13 8.09 15.82
N ILE A 181 6.59 6.84 15.70
CA ILE A 181 6.85 6.21 14.40
C ILE A 181 5.54 6.04 13.62
N ALA A 182 4.49 5.55 14.29
CA ALA A 182 3.18 5.43 13.67
C ALA A 182 2.58 6.80 13.29
N GLU A 183 2.79 7.83 14.13
CA GLU A 183 2.43 9.22 13.78
C GLU A 183 3.15 9.69 12.51
N LYS A 184 4.44 9.35 12.36
CA LYS A 184 5.23 9.66 11.17
C LYS A 184 4.66 8.96 9.93
N ASP A 185 4.33 7.67 10.02
CA ASP A 185 3.72 6.93 8.89
C ASP A 185 2.41 7.58 8.45
N VAL A 186 1.52 7.89 9.41
CA VAL A 186 0.25 8.56 9.12
C VAL A 186 0.48 9.96 8.52
N TYR A 187 1.44 10.72 9.04
CA TYR A 187 1.80 12.02 8.49
C TYR A 187 2.28 11.92 7.03
N ILE A 188 3.18 10.99 6.72
CA ILE A 188 3.66 10.76 5.35
C ILE A 188 2.52 10.32 4.44
N ALA A 189 1.69 9.39 4.89
CA ALA A 189 0.55 8.87 4.14
C ALA A 189 -0.47 9.95 3.80
N THR A 190 -0.76 10.85 4.74
CA THR A 190 -1.83 11.85 4.60
C THR A 190 -1.37 13.19 4.02
N THR A 191 -0.11 13.58 4.21
CA THR A 191 0.35 14.95 3.90
C THR A 191 1.43 15.05 2.83
N GLN A 192 2.06 13.92 2.47
CA GLN A 192 3.18 13.90 1.52
C GLN A 192 2.84 13.08 0.27
N GLY A 193 3.61 13.30 -0.80
CA GLY A 193 3.44 12.61 -2.08
C GLY A 193 2.29 13.16 -2.94
N GLU A 194 2.16 12.61 -4.15
CA GLU A 194 1.15 13.06 -5.12
C GLU A 194 -0.28 12.62 -4.77
N ASN A 195 -0.39 11.49 -4.05
CA ASN A 195 -1.68 10.92 -3.63
C ASN A 195 -1.66 10.67 -2.12
N SER A 196 -2.56 11.35 -1.41
CA SER A 196 -2.81 11.06 0.01
C SER A 196 -3.54 9.73 0.13
N ILE A 197 -3.15 8.94 1.13
CA ILE A 197 -3.79 7.66 1.45
C ILE A 197 -4.84 7.93 2.52
N PRO A 198 -6.12 7.59 2.28
CA PRO A 198 -7.16 7.66 3.30
C PRO A 198 -6.83 6.75 4.49
N MET A 199 -7.27 7.16 5.69
CA MET A 199 -6.92 6.47 6.93
C MET A 199 -8.16 6.06 7.72
N ILE A 200 -8.12 4.87 8.33
CA ILE A 200 -8.97 4.50 9.45
C ILE A 200 -8.14 4.53 10.73
N VAL A 201 -8.56 5.30 11.72
CA VAL A 201 -7.98 5.29 13.06
C VAL A 201 -8.84 4.40 13.96
N LEU A 202 -8.23 3.40 14.60
CA LEU A 202 -8.94 2.50 15.50
C LEU A 202 -9.00 3.10 16.92
N GLU A 203 -10.06 3.82 17.22
CA GLU A 203 -10.33 4.37 18.55
C GLU A 203 -10.52 3.27 19.59
N GLY A 204 -9.98 3.50 20.78
CA GLY A 204 -9.96 2.57 21.90
C GLY A 204 -8.79 1.59 21.84
N SER A 205 -7.92 1.69 20.82
CA SER A 205 -6.69 0.88 20.75
C SER A 205 -5.52 1.51 21.52
N GLY A 206 -5.66 2.75 22.01
CA GLY A 206 -4.69 3.43 22.86
C GLY A 206 -3.76 4.42 22.14
N ARG A 207 -2.98 5.15 22.93
CA ARG A 207 -1.86 6.00 22.50
C ARG A 207 -2.21 6.91 21.31
N LYS A 208 -1.42 6.85 20.23
CA LYS A 208 -1.50 7.80 19.11
C LYS A 208 -2.82 7.70 18.34
N ALA A 209 -3.39 6.50 18.23
CA ALA A 209 -4.71 6.31 17.66
C ALA A 209 -5.78 7.12 18.43
N ASP A 210 -5.79 7.02 19.76
CA ASP A 210 -6.77 7.75 20.58
C ASP A 210 -6.51 9.25 20.61
N GLU A 211 -5.26 9.70 20.56
CA GLU A 211 -4.92 11.12 20.43
C GLU A 211 -5.48 11.72 19.13
N ILE A 212 -5.31 11.02 18.00
CA ILE A 212 -5.82 11.47 16.70
C ILE A 212 -7.35 11.38 16.65
N ALA A 213 -7.96 10.30 17.16
CA ALA A 213 -9.40 10.15 17.23
C ALA A 213 -10.06 11.24 18.10
N THR A 214 -9.43 11.56 19.24
CA THR A 214 -9.87 12.67 20.11
C THR A 214 -9.77 13.99 19.36
N ALA A 215 -8.63 14.30 18.74
CA ALA A 215 -8.47 15.55 18.00
C ALA A 215 -9.44 15.69 16.81
N LEU A 216 -9.79 14.59 16.14
CA LEU A 216 -10.81 14.57 15.09
C LEU A 216 -12.21 14.86 15.62
N SER A 217 -12.57 14.33 16.79
CA SER A 217 -13.90 14.51 17.38
C SER A 217 -14.08 15.87 18.06
N THR A 218 -13.04 16.39 18.72
CA THR A 218 -13.09 17.68 19.43
C THR A 218 -12.72 18.86 18.54
N GLY A 219 -11.97 18.64 17.47
CA GLY A 219 -11.34 19.71 16.67
C GLY A 219 -10.16 20.37 17.38
N GLU A 220 -9.71 19.84 18.52
CA GLU A 220 -8.70 20.44 19.38
C GLU A 220 -7.47 19.55 19.53
N THR A 221 -6.28 20.14 19.36
CA THR A 221 -4.99 19.53 19.66
C THR A 221 -3.91 20.61 19.74
N GLU A 222 -2.87 20.39 20.54
CA GLU A 222 -1.67 21.24 20.53
C GLU A 222 -0.59 20.73 19.56
N SER A 223 -0.71 19.48 19.10
CA SER A 223 0.26 18.88 18.18
C SER A 223 0.10 19.46 16.77
N LYS A 224 1.14 20.13 16.28
CA LYS A 224 1.20 20.62 14.89
C LYS A 224 1.14 19.47 13.88
N ILE A 225 1.69 18.31 14.22
CA ILE A 225 1.68 17.12 13.36
C ILE A 225 0.26 16.57 13.23
N ILE A 226 -0.46 16.43 14.36
CA ILE A 226 -1.87 15.97 14.33
C ILE A 226 -2.75 16.96 13.57
N LYS A 227 -2.54 18.28 13.72
CA LYS A 227 -3.25 19.29 12.90
C LYS A 227 -3.02 19.09 11.41
N ALA A 228 -1.78 18.83 11.01
CA ALA A 228 -1.43 18.58 9.62
C ALA A 228 -2.06 17.27 9.09
N ILE A 229 -2.01 16.19 9.88
CA ILE A 229 -2.66 14.91 9.58
C ILE A 229 -4.16 15.10 9.30
N ILE A 230 -4.87 15.75 10.23
CA ILE A 230 -6.32 16.00 10.13
C ILE A 230 -6.66 16.88 8.92
N SER A 231 -5.81 17.87 8.61
CA SER A 231 -6.05 18.79 7.49
C SER A 231 -5.69 18.20 6.12
N GLY A 232 -4.74 17.26 6.07
CA GLY A 232 -4.17 16.73 4.83
C GLY A 232 -4.87 15.50 4.27
N GLY A 233 -5.54 14.70 5.12
CA GLY A 233 -6.06 13.39 4.73
C GLY A 233 -7.56 13.20 4.96
N ARG A 234 -8.14 12.25 4.21
CA ARG A 234 -9.45 11.67 4.54
C ARG A 234 -9.26 10.68 5.68
N ILE A 235 -9.55 11.10 6.91
CA ILE A 235 -9.41 10.26 8.10
C ILE A 235 -10.79 9.96 8.66
N THR A 236 -11.05 8.67 8.87
CA THR A 236 -12.26 8.19 9.54
C THR A 236 -11.87 7.43 10.80
N VAL A 237 -12.81 7.34 11.74
CA VAL A 237 -12.61 6.62 13.01
C VAL A 237 -13.47 5.36 13.02
N ALA A 238 -12.87 4.25 13.42
CA ALA A 238 -13.58 3.02 13.78
C ALA A 238 -13.32 2.73 15.26
N SER A 239 -14.34 2.32 16.00
CA SER A 239 -14.16 1.95 17.41
C SER A 239 -13.79 0.47 17.52
N ILE A 240 -12.77 0.14 18.31
CA ILE A 240 -12.43 -1.25 18.63
C ILE A 240 -13.60 -2.01 19.27
N LYS A 241 -14.45 -1.28 20.03
CA LYS A 241 -15.64 -1.84 20.71
C LYS A 241 -16.77 -2.18 19.74
N ALA A 242 -16.79 -1.57 18.55
CA ALA A 242 -17.75 -1.91 17.52
C ALA A 242 -17.45 -3.27 16.86
N GLY A 243 -16.24 -3.80 17.06
CA GLY A 243 -15.83 -5.14 16.63
C GLY A 243 -15.51 -5.26 15.14
N ALA A 244 -15.10 -6.46 14.74
CA ALA A 244 -14.55 -6.74 13.41
C ALA A 244 -15.55 -6.51 12.27
N THR A 245 -16.84 -6.79 12.49
CA THR A 245 -17.89 -6.56 11.48
C THR A 245 -18.01 -5.09 11.12
N ALA A 246 -18.01 -4.18 12.10
CA ALA A 246 -18.10 -2.75 11.84
C ALA A 246 -16.85 -2.22 11.10
N LEU A 247 -15.67 -2.77 11.38
CA LEU A 247 -14.47 -2.44 10.60
C LEU A 247 -14.61 -2.93 9.15
N ARG A 248 -15.06 -4.17 8.93
CA ARG A 248 -15.27 -4.70 7.57
C ARG A 248 -16.25 -3.88 6.76
N GLU A 249 -17.35 -3.42 7.34
CA GLU A 249 -18.30 -2.55 6.64
C GLU A 249 -17.62 -1.27 6.14
N ARG A 250 -16.73 -0.67 6.92
CA ARG A 250 -15.94 0.50 6.51
C ARG A 250 -14.92 0.16 5.43
N LEU A 251 -14.29 -1.01 5.52
CA LEU A 251 -13.39 -1.49 4.48
C LEU A 251 -14.16 -1.72 3.17
N MET A 252 -15.31 -2.39 3.22
CA MET A 252 -16.17 -2.60 2.04
C MET A 252 -16.56 -1.28 1.40
N LEU A 253 -17.05 -0.31 2.17
CA LEU A 253 -17.40 1.02 1.64
C LEU A 253 -16.22 1.65 0.89
N HIS A 254 -15.01 1.60 1.45
CA HIS A 254 -13.84 2.19 0.81
C HIS A 254 -13.38 1.42 -0.45
N PHE A 255 -13.35 0.09 -0.38
CA PHE A 255 -12.79 -0.74 -1.45
C PHE A 255 -13.80 -1.08 -2.57
N ASP A 256 -15.11 -0.99 -2.33
CA ASP A 256 -16.17 -1.21 -3.32
C ASP A 256 -16.63 0.09 -4.00
N GLU A 257 -16.69 1.24 -3.31
CA GLU A 257 -17.05 2.54 -3.94
C GLU A 257 -16.08 2.88 -5.09
N ASP A 258 -14.80 2.60 -4.91
CA ASP A 258 -13.78 2.80 -5.95
C ASP A 258 -13.90 1.80 -7.12
N ALA A 259 -14.48 0.62 -6.89
CA ALA A 259 -14.74 -0.35 -7.97
C ALA A 259 -15.89 0.14 -8.86
N GLU A 260 -16.96 0.68 -8.28
CA GLU A 260 -18.09 1.26 -9.04
C GLU A 260 -17.70 2.55 -9.79
N LEU A 261 -16.85 3.40 -9.19
CA LEU A 261 -16.29 4.58 -9.86
C LEU A 261 -15.35 4.21 -11.03
N ALA A 262 -14.58 3.14 -10.89
CA ALA A 262 -13.72 2.62 -11.97
C ALA A 262 -14.53 2.00 -13.13
N ASP A 263 -15.61 1.27 -12.83
CA ASP A 263 -16.47 0.68 -13.87
C ASP A 263 -17.31 1.73 -14.60
N SER A 264 -17.79 2.75 -13.90
CA SER A 264 -18.55 3.86 -14.51
C SER A 264 -17.70 4.76 -15.41
N THR A 265 -16.43 5.00 -15.07
CA THR A 265 -15.49 5.73 -15.93
C THR A 265 -15.09 4.94 -17.17
N ASN A 266 -14.97 3.61 -17.09
CA ASN A 266 -14.73 2.75 -18.24
C ASN A 266 -15.94 2.66 -19.19
N ASN A 267 -17.16 2.74 -18.68
CA ASN A 267 -18.39 2.74 -19.49
C ASN A 267 -18.70 4.09 -20.17
N LEU A 268 -17.99 5.16 -19.82
CA LEU A 268 -18.12 6.49 -20.46
C LEU A 268 -17.08 6.74 -21.57
N ALA A 269 -16.18 5.79 -21.83
CA ALA A 269 -15.32 5.81 -23.01
C ALA A 269 -16.19 5.58 -24.26
N ILE A 270 -16.59 6.67 -24.91
CA ILE A 270 -17.27 6.67 -26.20
C ILE A 270 -16.38 5.92 -27.21
N PRO A 271 -16.89 4.93 -27.97
CA PRO A 271 -16.12 4.36 -29.05
C PRO A 271 -15.92 5.43 -30.11
N ASP A 272 -14.66 5.76 -30.42
CA ASP A 272 -14.30 6.66 -31.50
C ASP A 272 -15.02 6.25 -32.78
N ALA A 273 -15.85 7.16 -33.28
CA ALA A 273 -16.54 7.03 -34.55
C ALA A 273 -15.54 7.24 -35.70
N GLU A 274 -14.79 6.20 -36.05
CA GLU A 274 -14.19 6.08 -37.39
C GLU A 274 -15.16 5.36 -38.32
N ASP A 275 -16.13 6.09 -38.84
CA ASP A 275 -16.67 5.78 -40.17
C ASP A 275 -17.28 7.04 -40.81
N ALA A 276 -16.43 7.82 -41.48
CA ALA A 276 -16.85 8.93 -42.32
C ALA A 276 -15.98 9.01 -43.58
N ALA A 277 -16.46 8.29 -44.61
CA ALA A 277 -16.46 8.68 -46.01
C ALA A 277 -15.15 9.20 -46.64
N THR A 278 -14.56 8.32 -47.45
CA THR A 278 -13.62 8.64 -48.53
C THR A 278 -14.24 9.66 -49.48
N ILE A 279 -13.73 10.89 -49.49
CA ILE A 279 -13.92 11.84 -50.61
C ILE A 279 -12.54 12.26 -51.09
N SER A 280 -12.16 11.79 -52.28
CA SER A 280 -10.95 12.19 -52.99
C SER A 280 -11.10 13.62 -53.55
N PRO A 281 -10.05 14.45 -53.56
CA PRO A 281 -10.11 15.78 -54.13
C PRO A 281 -9.96 15.75 -55.66
N LEU A 282 -10.76 16.60 -56.31
CA LEU A 282 -10.68 16.94 -57.73
C LEU A 282 -9.26 17.34 -58.13
N SER A 283 -8.78 16.80 -59.26
CA SER A 283 -7.70 17.40 -60.04
C SER A 283 -8.31 18.26 -61.16
N ALA A 284 -7.85 19.50 -61.27
CA ALA A 284 -8.14 20.43 -62.34
C ALA A 284 -6.82 20.92 -62.96
N SER A 285 -6.68 20.74 -64.27
CA SER A 285 -5.96 21.60 -65.25
C SER A 285 -5.96 20.84 -66.58
N ASP A 286 -6.71 21.32 -67.58
CA ASP A 286 -6.22 22.15 -68.71
C ASP A 286 -5.40 21.32 -69.71
N THR A 287 -5.62 21.29 -71.04
CA THR A 287 -6.00 22.36 -71.97
C THR A 287 -6.15 21.77 -73.40
N SER A 288 -6.95 22.45 -74.25
CA SER A 288 -6.76 22.59 -75.72
C SER A 288 -6.95 21.34 -76.62
N SER A 289 -7.44 21.37 -77.86
CA SER A 289 -8.04 22.39 -78.74
C SER A 289 -8.40 21.69 -80.05
N GLN A 290 -9.54 22.06 -80.64
CA GLN A 290 -9.83 22.14 -82.08
C GLN A 290 -9.77 20.91 -83.02
N SER A 291 -10.83 20.89 -83.84
CA SER A 291 -10.88 20.67 -85.30
C SER A 291 -11.54 19.38 -85.82
N LEU A 292 -12.71 19.62 -86.40
CA LEU A 292 -13.31 18.97 -87.57
C LEU A 292 -12.25 18.38 -88.54
N ASN A 293 -12.46 17.15 -89.04
CA ASN A 293 -12.89 16.94 -90.43
C ASN A 293 -13.24 15.48 -90.77
N SER A 294 -14.09 15.38 -91.79
CA SER A 294 -14.61 14.25 -92.57
C SER A 294 -13.64 13.12 -92.97
N GLY A 295 -14.22 11.93 -93.21
CA GLY A 295 -13.91 11.16 -94.43
C GLY A 295 -13.79 9.63 -94.26
N SER A 296 -14.80 8.95 -94.81
CA SER A 296 -14.78 7.59 -95.42
C SER A 296 -14.51 6.36 -94.54
#